data_AF-A0A5K0XQX2-F1
#
_entry.id   AF-A0A5K0XQX2-F1
#
_cell.length_a   1.000
_cell.length_b   1.000
_cell.length_c   1.000
_cell.angle_alpha   90.00
_cell.angle_beta   90.00
_cell.angle_gamma   90.00
#
_symmetry.space_group_name_H-M   'P 1'
#
loop_
_entity.id
_entity.type
_entity.pdbx_description
1 polymer ?
#
loop_
_entity_poly.entity_id
_entity_poly.type
_entity_poly.pdbx_seq_one_letter_code
_entity_poly.pdbx_strand_id
1 'polypeptide(L)' 'ADLQFESPLKIVEYPDPLLRKANKRINTFDDNLKKLVDEMFDIMY' A
#
# COMPACT_ATOMS: atom_id res chain seq x y z
N ALA A 1 0.65 -9.59 -10.57
CA ALA A 1 0.89 -8.21 -10.12
C ALA A 1 1.75 -8.27 -8.87
N ASP A 2 2.75 -7.40 -8.76
CA ASP A 2 3.67 -7.36 -7.60
C ASP A 2 2.98 -6.91 -6.30
N LEU A 3 1.75 -6.41 -6.40
CA LEU A 3 0.99 -5.79 -5.33
C LEU A 3 -0.48 -6.21 -5.38
N GLN A 4 -1.06 -6.46 -4.19
CA GLN A 4 -2.47 -6.74 -3.99
C GLN A 4 -2.93 -5.98 -2.74
N PHE A 5 -4.05 -5.27 -2.82
CA PHE A 5 -4.65 -4.53 -1.71
C PHE A 5 -6.18 -4.56 -1.84
N GLU A 6 -6.86 -4.37 -0.72
CA GLU A 6 -8.32 -4.23 -0.67
C GLU A 6 -8.66 -2.79 -0.31
N SER A 7 -9.54 -2.17 -1.09
CA SER A 7 -10.10 -0.85 -0.79
C SER A 7 -11.29 -0.98 0.17
N PRO A 8 -11.51 -0.01 1.10
CA PRO A 8 -10.63 1.11 1.38
C PRO A 8 -9.40 0.67 2.18
N LEU A 9 -8.26 1.30 1.91
CA LEU A 9 -7.03 1.08 2.69
C LEU A 9 -7.28 1.44 4.18
N LYS A 10 -6.46 0.88 5.08
CA LYS A 10 -6.54 1.16 6.53
C LYS A 10 -5.17 1.51 7.07
N ILE A 11 -5.11 2.52 7.93
CA ILE A 11 -3.88 2.86 8.64
C ILE A 11 -3.58 1.75 9.64
N VAL A 12 -2.36 1.23 9.56
CA VAL A 12 -1.84 0.23 10.49
C VAL A 12 -1.12 0.96 11.61
N GLU A 13 -1.56 0.73 12.85
CA GLU A 13 -1.09 1.46 14.03
C GLU A 13 0.00 0.68 14.80
N TYR A 14 0.82 1.41 15.56
CA TYR A 14 1.78 0.79 16.48
C TYR A 14 1.03 0.00 17.57
N PRO A 15 1.47 -1.22 17.96
CA PRO A 15 2.77 -1.87 17.70
C PRO A 15 2.78 -2.92 16.58
N ASP A 16 1.98 -2.78 15.53
CA ASP A 16 1.84 -3.82 14.51
C ASP A 16 3.21 -4.22 13.89
N PRO A 17 3.59 -5.52 13.92
CA PRO A 17 4.82 -6.02 13.31
C PRO A 17 4.97 -5.71 11.81
N LEU A 18 3.88 -5.49 11.09
CA LEU A 18 3.90 -5.10 9.68
C LEU A 18 4.71 -3.83 9.46
N LEU A 19 4.66 -2.88 10.39
CA LEU A 19 5.43 -1.63 10.36
C LEU A 19 6.95 -1.85 10.49
N ARG A 20 7.38 -3.05 10.91
CA ARG A 20 8.80 -3.43 11.03
C ARG A 20 9.29 -4.37 9.92
N LYS A 21 8.41 -4.84 9.03
CA LYS A 21 8.80 -5.72 7.94
C LYS A 21 9.55 -4.94 6.86
N ALA A 22 10.60 -5.54 6.30
CA ALA A 22 11.31 -4.96 5.17
C ALA A 22 10.41 -4.94 3.92
N ASN A 23 10.31 -3.78 3.27
CA ASN A 23 9.50 -3.62 2.06
C ASN A 23 10.14 -4.32 0.86
N LYS A 24 9.30 -4.92 0.01
CA LYS A 24 9.73 -5.49 -1.27
C LYS A 24 9.91 -4.37 -2.30
N ARG A 25 10.85 -4.54 -3.23
CA ARG A 25 11.00 -3.66 -4.38
C ARG A 25 9.90 -3.96 -5.40
N ILE A 26 9.21 -2.93 -5.86
CA ILE A 26 8.24 -3.02 -6.96
C ILE A 26 9.02 -2.99 -8.27
N ASN A 27 8.80 -3.97 -9.15
CA ASN A 27 9.45 -4.04 -10.47
C ASN A 27 8.44 -3.83 -11.62
N THR A 28 7.14 -3.97 -11.34
CA THR A 28 6.06 -3.80 -12.29
C THR A 28 5.35 -2.47 -12.05
N PHE A 29 5.34 -1.60 -13.07
CA PHE A 29 4.65 -0.30 -13.04
C PHE A 29 3.39 -0.37 -13.90
N ASP A 30 2.28 -0.77 -13.30
CA ASP A 30 0.99 -0.99 -13.96
C ASP A 30 -0.12 -0.09 -13.41
N ASP A 31 -1.33 -0.18 -13.98
CA ASP A 31 -2.49 0.59 -13.51
C ASP A 31 -2.91 0.24 -12.07
N ASN A 32 -2.52 -0.94 -11.59
CA ASN A 32 -2.78 -1.35 -10.21
C ASN A 32 -1.94 -0.54 -9.21
N LEU A 33 -0.68 -0.25 -9.57
CA LEU A 33 0.16 0.68 -8.80
C LEU A 33 -0.45 2.09 -8.77
N LYS A 34 -1.00 2.57 -9.88
CA LYS A 34 -1.66 3.88 -9.93
C LYS A 34 -2.85 3.95 -8.98
N LYS A 35 -3.71 2.92 -8.99
CA LYS A 35 -4.86 2.83 -8.06
C LYS A 35 -4.44 2.81 -6.59
N LEU A 36 -3.35 2.12 -6.26
CA LEU A 36 -2.83 2.15 -4.88
C LEU A 36 -2.47 3.58 -4.46
N VAL A 37 -1.77 4.31 -5.31
CA VAL A 37 -1.32 5.68 -5.00
C VAL A 37 -2.52 6.60 -4.78
N ASP A 38 -3.54 6.51 -5.64
CA ASP A 38 -4.77 7.30 -5.52
C ASP A 38 -5.46 7.03 -4.16
N GLU A 39 -5.63 5.76 -3.78
CA GLU A 39 -6.23 5.36 -2.50
C GLU A 39 -5.38 5.76 -1.27
N MET A 40 -4.05 5.79 -1.41
CA MET A 40 -3.17 6.27 -0.34
C MET A 40 -3.34 7.77 -0.11
N PHE A 41 -3.60 8.56 -1.17
CA PHE A 41 -3.89 9.99 -1.03
C PHE A 41 -5.26 10.24 -0.40
N ASP A 42 -6.27 9.44 -0.74
CA ASP A 42 -7.63 9.54 -0.19
C ASP A 42 -7.68 9.35 1.33
N ILE A 43 -6.72 8.63 1.91
CA ILE A 43 -6.63 8.43 3.36
C ILE A 43 -5.76 9.49 4.05
N MET A 44 -4.80 10.06 3.33
CA MET A 44 -3.86 11.01 3.91
C MET A 44 -4.49 12.40 4.14
N TYR A 45 -5.45 12.81 3.29
CA TYR A 45 -6.09 14.12 3.31
C TYR A 45 -7.52 14.08 3.84
#